data_AF-A0A9E0ULH6-F1
#
_entry.id   AF-A0A9E0ULH6-F1
#
_cell.length_a   1.000
_cell.length_b   1.000
_cell.length_c   1.000
_cell.angle_alpha   90.00
_cell.angle_beta   90.00
_cell.angle_gamma   90.00
#
_symmetry.space_group_name_H-M   'P 1'
#
loop_
_entity.id
_entity.type
_entity.pdbx_description
1 polymer ?
#
loop_
_entity_poly.entity_id
_entity_poly.type
_entity_poly.pdbx_seq_one_letter_code
_entity_poly.pdbx_strand_id
1 'polypeptide(L)'
;YMKKIATILALVSSLFLFTACDDWTEPTPLDTRINQGATGSDLGNMPDSAFGDDHGLQGRDAAFNASEMDWENINPEDIVATVYFGFDQYSVAPSERGKVQSVVSQMKGDASQKVFLVAHTDWYGTEEYNLALSDKRGSSVQSYMLGLGIPN
;
A
#
# COMPACT_ATOMS: atom_id res chain seq x y z
N TYR A 1 -49.48 -38.87 -8.94
CA TYR A 1 -48.10 -39.23 -9.28
C TYR A 1 -47.26 -38.00 -9.68
N MET A 2 -47.75 -37.13 -10.57
CA MET A 2 -47.04 -35.92 -11.04
C MET A 2 -46.63 -34.92 -9.94
N LYS A 3 -47.45 -34.73 -8.89
CA LYS A 3 -47.14 -33.81 -7.77
C LYS A 3 -45.92 -34.24 -6.94
N LYS A 4 -45.64 -35.56 -6.86
CA LYS A 4 -44.50 -36.11 -6.12
C LYS A 4 -43.17 -35.91 -6.87
N ILE A 5 -43.22 -35.97 -8.20
CA ILE A 5 -42.08 -35.74 -9.10
C ILE A 5 -41.63 -34.28 -9.03
N ALA A 6 -42.57 -33.33 -8.99
CA ALA A 6 -42.27 -31.90 -8.88
C ALA A 6 -41.56 -31.54 -7.55
N THR A 7 -41.96 -32.15 -6.43
CA THR A 7 -41.28 -31.95 -5.13
C THR A 7 -39.88 -32.56 -5.08
N ILE A 8 -39.65 -33.68 -5.76
CA ILE A 8 -38.31 -34.31 -5.80
C ILE A 8 -37.36 -33.48 -6.67
N LEU A 9 -37.84 -32.92 -7.79
CA LEU A 9 -37.03 -32.06 -8.65
C LEU A 9 -36.62 -30.74 -7.95
N ALA A 10 -37.50 -30.18 -7.12
CA ALA A 10 -37.23 -28.96 -6.36
C ALA A 10 -36.15 -29.16 -5.29
N LEU A 11 -36.12 -30.32 -4.62
CA LEU A 11 -35.12 -30.62 -3.58
C LEU A 11 -33.71 -30.88 -4.14
N VAL A 12 -33.61 -31.42 -5.35
CA VAL A 12 -32.32 -31.68 -6.01
C VAL A 12 -31.68 -30.39 -6.54
N SER A 13 -32.49 -29.40 -6.95
CA SER A 13 -32.00 -28.10 -7.42
C SER A 13 -31.38 -27.24 -6.31
N SER A 14 -31.85 -27.37 -5.06
CA SER A 14 -31.29 -26.65 -3.90
C SER A 14 -29.95 -27.20 -3.40
N LEU A 15 -29.55 -28.39 -3.85
CA LEU A 15 -28.29 -29.01 -3.43
C LEU A 15 -27.09 -28.60 -4.31
N PHE A 16 -27.33 -27.85 -5.40
CA PHE A 16 -26.30 -27.43 -6.36
C PHE A 16 -25.76 -26.00 -6.14
N LEU A 17 -26.16 -25.30 -5.07
CA LEU A 17 -25.78 -23.89 -4.83
C LEU A 17 -24.78 -23.67 -3.67
N PHE A 18 -24.12 -24.72 -3.16
CA PHE A 18 -23.21 -24.58 -2.00
C PHE A 18 -21.83 -25.23 -2.20
N THR A 19 -21.22 -25.03 -3.37
CA THR A 19 -19.78 -25.31 -3.53
C THR A 19 -19.07 -24.14 -4.23
N ALA A 20 -19.02 -23.02 -3.53
CA ALA A 20 -17.95 -22.05 -3.70
C ALA A 20 -17.27 -21.89 -2.34
N CYS A 21 -16.46 -22.90 -1.98
CA CYS A 21 -15.35 -22.65 -1.06
C CYS A 21 -14.23 -22.11 -1.93
N ASP A 22 -14.12 -20.78 -2.00
CA ASP A 22 -12.81 -20.20 -2.28
C ASP A 22 -11.96 -20.51 -1.06
N ASP A 23 -10.99 -21.41 -1.22
CA ASP A 23 -10.02 -21.73 -0.17
C ASP A 23 -9.21 -20.46 0.07
N TRP A 24 -9.61 -19.70 1.09
CA TRP A 24 -8.93 -18.48 1.48
C TRP A 24 -7.62 -18.89 2.15
N THR A 25 -6.58 -19.05 1.34
CA THR A 25 -5.23 -19.29 1.83
C THR A 25 -4.71 -18.00 2.42
N GLU A 26 -4.39 -18.03 3.71
CA GLU A 26 -3.78 -16.91 4.41
C GLU A 26 -2.46 -16.55 3.71
N PRO A 27 -2.29 -15.29 3.24
CA PRO A 27 -1.06 -14.87 2.60
C PRO A 27 0.08 -15.02 3.61
N THR A 28 1.14 -15.71 3.20
CA THR A 28 2.30 -15.93 4.06
C THR A 28 3.27 -14.75 3.90
N PRO A 29 4.12 -14.48 4.90
CA PRO A 29 5.14 -13.43 4.78
C PRO A 29 6.08 -13.61 3.58
N LEU A 30 6.14 -14.78 2.95
CA LEU A 30 6.91 -14.99 1.72
C LEU A 30 6.25 -14.36 0.49
N ASP A 31 4.93 -14.21 0.50
CA ASP A 31 4.15 -13.63 -0.59
C ASP A 31 4.26 -12.08 -0.64
N THR A 32 4.91 -11.48 0.36
CA THR A 32 5.16 -10.03 0.46
C THR A 32 6.67 -9.70 0.41
N ARG A 33 7.55 -10.69 0.22
CA ARG A 33 9.01 -10.45 0.21
C ARG A 33 9.48 -9.99 -1.16
N ILE A 34 10.03 -8.77 -1.20
CA ILE A 34 10.80 -8.26 -2.34
C ILE A 34 12.06 -9.13 -2.52
N ASN A 35 11.97 -10.03 -3.50
CA ASN A 35 13.03 -10.75 -4.21
C ASN A 35 14.36 -10.98 -3.47
N GLN A 36 14.47 -12.14 -2.82
CA GLN A 36 15.77 -12.79 -2.59
C GLN A 36 15.56 -14.32 -2.61
N GLY A 37 15.52 -14.90 -3.81
CA GLY A 37 15.50 -16.37 -3.93
C GLY A 37 14.93 -17.01 -5.20
N ALA A 38 14.67 -16.28 -6.29
CA ALA A 38 14.20 -16.92 -7.54
C ALA A 38 15.37 -17.55 -8.34
N THR A 39 15.89 -18.68 -7.89
CA THR A 39 16.58 -19.65 -8.76
C THR A 39 15.52 -20.58 -9.37
N GLY A 40 15.00 -20.24 -10.55
CA GLY A 40 14.00 -21.08 -11.21
C GLY A 40 13.51 -20.47 -12.51
N SER A 41 13.98 -21.04 -13.61
CA SER A 41 13.76 -20.66 -15.00
C SER A 41 12.32 -20.92 -15.49
N ASP A 42 11.36 -20.10 -15.10
CA ASP A 42 10.00 -20.14 -15.68
C ASP A 42 9.32 -18.77 -15.74
N LEU A 43 10.09 -17.72 -16.07
CA LEU A 43 9.54 -16.44 -16.51
C LEU A 43 9.32 -16.50 -18.02
N GLY A 44 8.30 -17.27 -18.42
CA GLY A 44 7.75 -17.21 -19.76
C GLY A 44 7.09 -15.85 -19.99
N ASN A 45 7.79 -14.95 -20.69
CA ASN A 45 7.24 -13.88 -21.52
C ASN A 45 5.96 -13.22 -20.97
N MET A 46 6.06 -12.52 -19.84
CA MET A 46 5.05 -11.52 -19.48
C MET A 46 5.31 -10.25 -20.30
N PRO A 47 4.30 -9.69 -20.99
CA PRO A 47 4.45 -8.45 -21.71
C PRO A 47 4.74 -7.32 -20.71
N ASP A 48 5.76 -6.51 -21.04
CA ASP A 48 6.21 -5.30 -20.33
C ASP A 48 5.07 -4.27 -20.09
N SER A 49 3.90 -4.48 -20.68
CA SER A 49 2.69 -3.67 -20.53
C SER A 49 1.72 -4.14 -19.43
N ALA A 50 2.05 -5.20 -18.68
CA ALA A 50 1.25 -5.61 -17.50
C ALA A 50 1.53 -4.72 -16.28
N PHE A 51 2.69 -4.08 -16.25
CA PHE A 51 2.94 -2.91 -15.43
C PHE A 51 2.44 -1.72 -16.24
N GLY A 52 1.20 -1.29 -15.98
CA GLY A 52 0.70 -0.04 -16.53
C GLY A 52 1.71 1.07 -16.26
N ASP A 53 1.85 1.99 -17.22
CA ASP A 53 2.80 3.11 -17.21
C ASP A 53 3.25 3.42 -15.80
N ASP A 54 4.51 3.06 -15.48
CA ASP A 54 5.17 3.42 -14.24
C ASP A 54 5.01 4.94 -14.13
N HIS A 55 3.98 5.38 -13.41
CA HIS A 55 3.96 6.67 -12.75
C HIS A 55 4.95 6.54 -11.60
N GLY A 56 6.20 6.26 -11.98
CA GLY A 56 7.32 6.16 -11.08
C GLY A 56 7.31 7.38 -10.22
N LEU A 57 7.77 7.19 -8.98
CA LEU A 57 8.02 8.25 -8.02
C LEU A 57 8.57 9.46 -8.78
N GLN A 58 7.74 10.50 -8.91
CA GLN A 58 8.04 11.64 -9.77
C GLN A 58 9.45 12.10 -9.44
N GLY A 59 10.30 12.18 -10.47
CA GLY A 59 11.71 12.51 -10.32
C GLY A 59 11.86 13.75 -9.46
N ARG A 60 12.27 13.54 -8.20
CA ARG A 60 12.54 14.60 -7.25
C ARG A 60 13.74 15.36 -7.80
N ASP A 61 13.76 16.66 -7.56
CA ASP A 61 14.86 17.54 -7.87
C ASP A 61 16.21 16.85 -7.60
N ALA A 62 17.10 16.82 -8.60
CA ALA A 62 18.36 16.07 -8.58
C ALA A 62 19.30 16.39 -7.40
N ALA A 63 18.99 17.44 -6.63
CA ALA A 63 19.69 17.85 -5.42
C ALA A 63 19.18 17.18 -4.11
N PHE A 64 18.07 16.45 -4.14
CA PHE A 64 17.54 15.68 -3.00
C PHE A 64 17.49 14.20 -3.38
N ASN A 65 18.68 13.59 -3.44
CA ASN A 65 18.85 12.27 -4.00
C ASN A 65 18.46 11.17 -2.99
N ALA A 66 17.27 10.60 -3.16
CA ALA A 66 16.80 9.46 -2.37
C ALA A 66 17.71 8.23 -2.48
N SER A 67 18.51 8.10 -3.54
CA SER A 67 19.41 6.95 -3.75
C SER A 67 20.70 7.00 -2.93
N GLU A 68 21.04 8.15 -2.34
CA GLU A 68 22.19 8.29 -1.45
C GLU A 68 21.83 8.01 0.02
N MET A 69 20.54 7.96 0.34
CA MET A 69 20.08 7.69 1.69
C MET A 69 20.22 6.19 2.00
N ASP A 70 20.90 5.87 3.10
CA ASP A 70 20.97 4.51 3.64
C ASP A 70 19.64 4.15 4.30
N TRP A 71 18.72 3.60 3.51
CA TRP A 71 17.39 3.19 3.96
C TRP A 71 17.41 2.03 4.96
N GLU A 72 18.51 1.28 5.04
CA GLU A 72 18.66 0.17 5.97
C GLU A 72 19.12 0.66 7.35
N ASN A 73 19.77 1.82 7.42
CA ASN A 73 20.33 2.37 8.65
C ASN A 73 19.97 3.85 8.86
N ILE A 74 18.67 4.12 8.98
CA ILE A 74 18.16 5.45 9.33
C ILE A 74 18.34 5.65 10.84
N ASN A 75 19.07 6.69 11.25
CA ASN A 75 19.18 7.02 12.67
C ASN A 75 17.81 7.48 13.20
N PRO A 76 17.39 7.05 14.40
CA PRO A 76 16.10 7.48 14.96
C PRO A 76 15.95 9.01 15.11
N GLU A 77 17.06 9.73 15.20
CA GLU A 77 17.11 11.20 15.28
C GLU A 77 16.78 11.91 13.96
N ASP A 78 16.92 11.22 12.82
CA ASP A 78 16.57 11.75 11.50
C ASP A 78 15.06 11.62 11.22
N ILE A 79 14.33 10.85 12.03
CA ILE A 79 12.88 10.66 11.91
C ILE A 79 12.15 11.84 12.56
N VAL A 80 11.69 12.77 11.72
CA VAL A 80 10.99 13.97 12.18
C VAL A 80 9.63 13.65 12.81
N ALA A 81 8.87 12.72 12.23
CA ALA A 81 7.59 12.26 12.78
C ALA A 81 7.16 10.90 12.22
N THR A 82 6.40 10.15 13.01
CA THR A 82 5.72 8.91 12.60
C THR A 82 4.21 9.07 12.69
N VAL A 83 3.54 8.87 11.55
CA VAL A 83 2.08 8.95 11.40
C VAL A 83 1.52 7.53 11.28
N TYR A 84 0.56 7.21 12.15
CA TYR A 84 -0.11 5.91 12.12
C TYR A 84 -1.43 5.95 11.35
N PHE A 85 -1.80 4.82 10.75
CA PHE A 85 -3.06 4.64 10.03
C PHE A 85 -3.86 3.51 10.64
N GLY A 86 -5.19 3.57 10.49
CA GLY A 86 -6.05 2.43 10.79
C GLY A 86 -5.86 1.29 9.77
N PHE A 87 -6.38 0.11 10.14
CA PHE A 87 -6.45 -1.04 9.24
C PHE A 87 -7.25 -0.69 7.98
N ASP A 88 -6.71 -1.04 6.81
CA ASP A 88 -7.27 -0.72 5.47
C ASP A 88 -7.68 0.76 5.30
N GLN A 89 -6.94 1.67 5.94
CA GLN A 89 -7.18 3.10 5.84
C GLN A 89 -5.93 3.85 5.36
N TYR A 90 -6.19 4.89 4.57
CA TYR A 90 -5.19 5.83 4.09
C TYR A 90 -5.47 7.27 4.51
N SER A 91 -6.62 7.54 5.15
CA SER A 91 -6.97 8.89 5.60
C SER A 91 -6.24 9.24 6.90
N VAL A 92 -5.65 10.44 6.96
CA VAL A 92 -4.96 10.94 8.16
C VAL A 92 -5.97 11.21 9.28
N ALA A 93 -5.92 10.38 10.32
CA ALA A 93 -6.79 10.48 11.48
C ALA A 93 -6.58 11.80 12.24
N PRO A 94 -7.62 12.39 12.86
CA PRO A 94 -7.49 13.64 13.61
C PRO A 94 -6.43 13.62 14.71
N SER A 95 -6.22 12.46 15.35
CA SER A 95 -5.18 12.26 16.37
C SER A 95 -3.77 12.43 15.83
N GLU A 96 -3.55 12.13 14.55
CA GLU A 96 -2.24 12.16 13.91
C GLU A 96 -1.95 13.50 13.22
N ARG A 97 -2.99 14.28 12.92
CA ARG A 97 -2.86 15.58 12.24
C ARG A 97 -1.95 16.55 12.99
N GLY A 98 -1.96 16.52 14.33
CA GLY A 98 -1.08 17.37 15.15
C GLY A 98 0.41 17.11 14.89
N LYS A 99 0.79 15.84 14.64
CA LYS A 99 2.17 15.48 14.29
C LYS A 99 2.57 16.08 12.95
N VAL A 100 1.70 15.94 11.94
CA VAL A 100 1.96 16.50 10.59
C VAL A 100 2.03 18.03 10.63
N GLN A 101 1.18 18.68 11.42
CA GLN A 101 1.22 20.14 11.61
C GLN A 101 2.52 20.59 12.27
N SER A 102 3.07 19.82 13.21
CA SER A 102 4.37 20.11 13.83
C SER A 102 5.49 20.08 12.79
N VAL A 103 5.52 19.04 11.93
CA VAL A 103 6.50 18.94 10.82
C VAL A 103 6.38 20.13 9.88
N VAL A 104 5.15 20.46 9.45
CA VAL A 104 4.90 21.62 8.59
C VAL A 104 5.35 22.92 9.23
N SER A 105 5.17 23.08 10.55
CA SER A 105 5.60 24.28 11.26
C SER A 105 7.13 24.39 11.31
N GLN A 106 7.84 23.28 11.46
CA GLN A 106 9.31 23.23 11.39
C GLN A 106 9.80 23.59 9.99
N MET A 107 9.22 22.99 8.95
CA MET A 107 9.56 23.28 7.55
C MET A 107 9.25 24.74 7.15
N LYS A 108 8.24 25.37 7.75
CA LYS A 108 7.96 26.80 7.55
C LYS A 108 8.96 27.71 8.26
N GLY A 109 9.58 27.24 9.34
CA GLY A 109 10.64 27.96 10.04
C GLY A 109 11.93 28.00 9.24
N ASP A 110 12.20 26.95 8.46
CA ASP A 110 13.36 26.85 7.56
C ASP A 110 12.94 26.31 6.18
N ALA A 111 12.74 27.22 5.23
CA ALA A 111 12.34 26.88 3.86
C ALA A 111 13.40 26.10 3.07
N SER A 112 14.63 25.96 3.58
CA SER A 112 15.66 25.11 2.97
C SER A 112 15.52 23.63 3.36
N GLN A 113 14.74 23.34 4.40
CA GLN A 113 14.57 22.00 4.93
C GLN A 113 13.68 21.16 4.01
N LYS A 114 14.21 20.01 3.57
CA LYS A 114 13.49 19.03 2.75
C LYS A 114 13.22 17.78 3.58
N VAL A 115 12.09 17.13 3.33
CA VAL A 115 11.70 15.90 4.03
C VAL A 115 11.40 14.78 3.05
N PHE A 116 11.81 13.57 3.40
CA PHE A 116 11.38 12.36 2.72
C PHE A 116 10.11 11.84 3.39
N LEU A 117 9.07 11.65 2.59
CA LEU A 117 7.86 10.96 3.02
C LEU A 117 7.96 9.52 2.55
N VAL A 118 8.00 8.59 3.48
CA VAL A 118 7.99 7.15 3.21
C VAL A 118 6.78 6.55 3.91
N ALA A 119 6.03 5.73 3.19
CA ALA A 119 4.87 5.04 3.71
C ALA A 119 5.13 3.54 3.70
N HIS A 120 4.79 2.88 4.81
CA HIS A 120 4.93 1.44 4.97
C HIS A 120 3.55 0.80 5.19
N THR A 121 3.47 -0.47 4.81
CA THR A 121 2.34 -1.36 5.03
C THR A 121 2.81 -2.58 5.82
N ASP A 122 1.85 -3.29 6.42
CA ASP A 122 2.13 -4.55 7.09
C ASP A 122 2.19 -5.69 6.06
N TRP A 123 2.42 -6.92 6.54
CA TRP A 123 2.54 -8.10 5.68
C TRP A 123 1.19 -8.69 5.29
N TYR A 124 0.07 -8.19 5.81
CA TYR A 124 -1.23 -8.76 5.49
C TYR A 124 -1.68 -8.34 4.10
N GLY A 125 -2.02 -9.30 3.25
CA GLY A 125 -2.50 -9.06 1.88
C GLY A 125 -1.45 -9.29 0.81
N THR A 126 -1.79 -8.99 -0.44
CA THR A 126 -0.86 -9.13 -1.57
C THR A 126 0.12 -7.97 -1.62
N GLU A 127 1.29 -8.19 -2.20
CA GLU A 127 2.31 -7.16 -2.39
C GLU A 127 1.76 -5.96 -3.18
N GLU A 128 1.03 -6.22 -4.28
CA GLU A 128 0.49 -5.16 -5.15
C GLU A 128 -0.54 -4.30 -4.42
N TYR A 129 -1.37 -4.92 -3.59
CA TYR A 129 -2.33 -4.20 -2.76
C TYR A 129 -1.61 -3.33 -1.72
N ASN A 130 -0.57 -3.88 -1.07
CA ASN A 130 0.20 -3.17 -0.07
C ASN A 130 1.02 -2.01 -0.65
N LEU A 131 1.55 -2.15 -1.87
CA LEU A 131 2.21 -1.08 -2.61
C LEU A 131 1.24 0.07 -2.92
N ALA A 132 0.08 -0.26 -3.48
CA ALA A 132 -0.95 0.73 -3.78
C ALA A 132 -1.49 1.42 -2.51
N LEU A 133 -1.56 0.71 -1.39
CA LEU A 133 -1.98 1.26 -0.11
C LEU A 133 -0.92 2.20 0.49
N SER A 134 0.37 1.87 0.41
CA SER A 134 1.44 2.78 0.83
C SER A 134 1.43 4.07 0.00
N ASP A 135 1.26 3.98 -1.32
CA ASP A 135 1.22 5.16 -2.19
C ASP A 135 0.05 6.08 -1.85
N LYS A 136 -1.13 5.51 -1.58
CA LYS A 136 -2.30 6.28 -1.13
C LYS A 136 -2.06 6.96 0.21
N ARG A 137 -1.39 6.29 1.16
CA ARG A 137 -1.03 6.85 2.47
C ARG A 137 -0.05 8.01 2.33
N GLY A 138 1.00 7.83 1.53
CA GLY A 138 1.96 8.89 1.21
C GLY A 138 1.27 10.10 0.57
N SER A 139 0.47 9.85 -0.48
CA SER A 139 -0.28 10.89 -1.18
C SER A 139 -1.26 11.65 -0.25
N SER A 140 -1.90 10.95 0.70
CA SER A 140 -2.81 11.58 1.66
C SER A 140 -2.08 12.53 2.61
N VAL A 141 -0.92 12.12 3.14
CA VAL A 141 -0.10 12.98 4.01
C VAL A 141 0.47 14.15 3.23
N GLN A 142 1.00 13.92 2.02
CA GLN A 142 1.49 14.98 1.14
C GLN A 142 0.39 16.00 0.86
N SER A 143 -0.80 15.55 0.44
CA SER A 143 -1.95 16.42 0.19
C SER A 143 -2.35 17.23 1.43
N TYR A 144 -2.28 16.62 2.61
CA TYR A 144 -2.54 17.32 3.86
C TYR A 144 -1.49 18.40 4.15
N MET A 145 -0.20 18.12 3.92
CA MET A 145 0.89 19.10 4.07
C MET A 145 0.79 20.26 3.08
N LEU A 146 0.47 19.96 1.81
CA LEU A 146 0.22 20.97 0.78
C LEU A 146 -0.97 21.87 1.17
N GLY A 147 -2.06 21.29 1.70
CA GLY A 147 -3.21 22.04 2.21
C GLY A 147 -2.89 22.95 3.40
N LEU A 148 -1.82 22.66 4.15
CA LEU A 148 -1.29 23.52 5.20
C LEU A 148 -0.34 24.61 4.67
N GLY A 149 -0.03 24.62 3.38
CA GLY A 149 0.73 25.67 2.71
C GLY A 149 2.23 25.40 2.57
N ILE A 150 2.66 24.13 2.54
CA ILE A 150 4.00 23.76 2.08
C ILE A 150 4.01 23.78 0.54
N PRO A 151 5.00 24.41 -0.12
CA PRO A 151 5.15 24.34 -1.57
C PRO A 151 5.58 22.94 -2.01
N ASN A 152 5.16 22.54 -3.21
CA ASN A 152 5.57 21.27 -3.83
C ASN A 152 7.00 21.36 -4.40
#